data_AF-A0A3Q0JNP2-F1
#
_entry.id   AF-A0A3Q0JNP2-F1
#
_cell.length_a   1.000
_cell.length_b   1.000
_cell.length_c   1.000
_cell.angle_alpha   90.00
_cell.angle_beta   90.00
_cell.angle_gamma   90.00
#
_symmetry.space_group_name_H-M   'P 1'
#
loop_
_entity.id
_entity.type
_entity.pdbx_description
1 polymer ?
#
loop_
_entity_poly.entity_id
_entity_poly.type
_entity_poly.pdbx_seq_one_letter_code
_entity_poly.pdbx_strand_id
1 'polypeptide(L)' 'MVKQHFSNDQYHTLVDPATLKYEKHSENSIFFEVDGPYLAMVLPAAKEEGKKLKKRYAVFNFDNSLAELKG' A
#
# COMPACT_ATOMS: atom_id res chain seq x y z
N MET A 1 5.36 -13.04 -3.65
CA MET A 1 5.78 -12.43 -2.36
C MET A 1 4.61 -12.20 -1.41
N VAL A 2 3.70 -11.25 -1.64
CA VAL A 2 2.67 -10.88 -0.62
C VAL A 2 1.75 -12.05 -0.28
N LYS A 3 1.13 -12.67 -1.28
CA LYS A 3 0.29 -13.87 -1.09
C LYS A 3 1.02 -15.09 -0.53
N GLN A 4 2.35 -15.15 -0.64
CA GLN A 4 3.13 -16.30 -0.13
C GLN A 4 3.45 -16.15 1.36
N HIS A 5 3.52 -14.92 1.87
CA HIS A 5 3.99 -14.65 3.23
C HIS A 5 2.92 -14.08 4.15
N PHE A 6 1.83 -13.53 3.60
CA PHE A 6 0.84 -12.77 4.38
C PHE A 6 -0.60 -13.26 4.13
N SER A 7 -0.79 -14.48 3.62
CA SER A 7 -2.13 -15.07 3.49
C SER A 7 -2.58 -15.67 4.81
N ASN A 8 -3.82 -15.39 5.20
CA ASN A 8 -4.41 -16.00 6.38
C ASN A 8 -5.04 -17.33 6.00
N ASP A 9 -4.30 -18.42 6.21
CA ASP A 9 -4.80 -19.79 5.98
C ASP A 9 -5.81 -20.26 7.04
N GLN A 10 -6.12 -19.42 8.04
CA GLN A 10 -7.02 -19.70 9.16
C GLN A 10 -8.28 -18.84 9.17
N TYR A 11 -8.67 -18.28 8.03
CA TYR A 11 -9.89 -17.49 7.95
C TYR A 11 -11.12 -18.39 8.09
N HIS A 12 -11.99 -18.13 9.07
CA HIS A 12 -13.22 -18.89 9.30
C HIS A 12 -14.44 -18.04 8.93
N THR A 13 -15.36 -18.59 8.16
CA THR A 13 -16.64 -17.96 7.81
C THR A 13 -17.80 -18.83 8.28
N LEU A 14 -18.78 -18.21 8.92
CA LEU A 14 -20.01 -18.87 9.34
C LEU A 14 -20.83 -19.23 8.10
N VAL A 15 -21.03 -20.52 7.86
CA VAL A 15 -21.78 -21.04 6.69
C VAL A 15 -23.18 -21.52 7.05
N ASP A 16 -23.41 -21.86 8.33
CA ASP A 16 -24.73 -22.20 8.84
C ASP A 16 -24.94 -21.58 10.24
N PRO A 17 -25.76 -20.53 10.36
CA PRO A 17 -26.05 -19.88 11.63
C PRO A 17 -26.86 -20.72 12.61
N ALA A 18 -27.68 -21.66 12.13
CA ALA A 18 -28.53 -22.47 13.01
C ALA A 18 -27.73 -23.54 13.75
N THR A 19 -26.74 -24.12 13.08
CA THR A 19 -25.85 -25.15 13.65
C THR A 19 -24.51 -24.59 14.12
N LEU A 20 -24.28 -23.28 13.97
CA LEU A 20 -23.01 -22.60 14.24
C LEU A 20 -21.83 -23.23 13.50
N LYS A 21 -22.05 -23.66 12.25
CA LYS A 21 -21.01 -24.30 11.43
C LYS A 21 -20.14 -23.24 10.76
N TYR A 22 -18.83 -23.41 10.88
CA TYR A 22 -17.83 -22.58 10.22
C TYR A 22 -17.04 -23.38 9.18
N GLU A 23 -16.67 -22.71 8.10
CA GLU A 23 -15.74 -23.22 7.09
C GLU A 23 -14.45 -22.41 7.13
N LYS A 24 -13.31 -23.11 7.10
CA LYS A 24 -11.97 -22.51 7.08
C LYS A 24 -11.43 -22.46 5.65
N HIS A 25 -10.94 -21.31 5.23
CA HIS A 25 -10.26 -21.14 3.94
C HIS A 25 -9.06 -20.18 4.06
N SER A 26 -8.26 -20.14 3.00
CA SER A 26 -7.15 -19.18 2.88
C SER A 26 -7.66 -17.89 2.27
N GLU A 27 -7.45 -16.78 2.96
CA GLU A 27 -7.92 -15.45 2.57
C GLU A 27 -6.77 -14.45 2.53
N ASN A 28 -6.67 -13.67 1.45
CA ASN A 28 -5.73 -12.57 1.33
C ASN A 28 -6.21 -11.54 0.30
N SER A 29 -6.58 -10.37 0.81
CA SER A 29 -7.05 -9.23 0.02
C SER A 29 -6.01 -8.10 -0.12
N ILE A 30 -4.74 -8.37 0.21
CA ILE A 30 -3.65 -7.38 0.09
C ILE A 30 -3.10 -7.41 -1.35
N PHE A 31 -3.35 -6.32 -2.07
CA PHE A 31 -2.85 -6.11 -3.42
C PHE A 31 -2.07 -4.80 -3.51
N PHE A 32 -1.07 -4.78 -4.38
CA PHE A 32 -0.36 -3.57 -4.75
C PHE A 32 -0.83 -3.14 -6.12
N GLU A 33 -1.30 -1.91 -6.22
CA GLU A 33 -1.51 -1.23 -7.48
C GLU A 33 -0.32 -0.30 -7.76
N VAL A 34 -0.01 -0.14 -9.05
CA VAL A 34 1.04 0.78 -9.49
C VAL A 34 0.37 2.04 -10.00
N ASP A 35 0.81 3.17 -9.50
CA ASP A 35 0.38 4.49 -9.95
C ASP A 35 1.56 5.23 -10.60
N GLY A 36 1.37 5.66 -11.85
CA GLY A 36 2.43 6.16 -12.74
C GLY A 36 2.52 5.39 -14.08
N PRO A 37 3.48 5.71 -14.95
CA PRO A 37 4.72 6.45 -14.69
C PRO A 37 4.52 7.97 -14.49
N TYR A 38 5.41 8.57 -13.71
CA TYR A 38 5.47 10.01 -13.47
C TYR A 38 6.71 10.62 -14.14
N LEU A 39 6.64 11.92 -14.45
CA LEU A 39 7.75 12.65 -15.05
C LEU A 39 8.90 12.84 -14.05
N ALA A 40 8.58 13.30 -12.84
CA ALA A 40 9.57 13.62 -11.83
C ALA A 40 8.99 13.50 -10.41
N MET A 41 9.87 13.17 -9.46
CA MET A 41 9.61 13.23 -8.03
C MET A 41 10.73 14.02 -7.36
N VAL A 42 10.37 15.04 -6.57
CA VAL A 42 11.30 15.93 -5.87
C VAL A 42 11.23 15.68 -4.38
N LEU A 43 12.38 15.40 -3.75
CA LEU A 43 12.52 15.16 -2.32
C LEU A 43 13.43 16.22 -1.68
N PRO A 44 13.01 16.88 -0.58
CA PRO A 44 13.86 17.84 0.12
C PRO A 44 14.89 17.14 1.02
N ALA A 45 16.07 17.75 1.17
CA ALA A 45 17.11 17.32 2.10
C ALA A 45 16.98 18.02 3.47
N ALA A 46 17.37 17.35 4.55
CA ALA A 46 17.49 18.00 5.85
C ALA A 46 18.73 18.90 5.90
N LYS A 47 18.69 19.93 6.75
CA LYS A 47 19.87 20.77 7.01
C LYS A 47 20.93 20.04 7.84
N GLU A 48 20.50 19.13 8.70
CA GLU A 48 21.39 18.36 9.55
C GLU A 48 21.95 17.15 8.81
N GLU A 49 23.26 16.94 8.92
CA GLU A 49 23.92 15.77 8.35
C GLU A 49 23.35 14.47 8.94
N GLY A 50 23.14 13.47 8.08
CA GLY A 50 22.60 12.18 8.46
C GLY A 50 21.09 12.17 8.75
N LYS A 51 20.39 13.32 8.76
CA LYS A 51 18.94 13.37 8.91
C LYS A 51 18.24 13.34 7.55
N LYS A 52 17.18 12.54 7.46
CA LYS A 52 16.28 12.48 6.29
C LYS A 52 14.95 13.11 6.64
N LEU A 53 14.48 14.04 5.80
CA LEU A 53 13.11 14.55 5.89
C LEU A 53 12.17 13.48 5.34
N LYS A 54 11.31 12.94 6.20
CA LYS A 54 10.29 11.96 5.80
C LYS A 54 8.98 12.69 5.49
N LYS A 55 8.15 12.08 4.64
CA LYS A 55 6.78 12.52 4.31
C LYS A 55 6.68 13.91 3.65
N ARG A 56 7.75 14.39 3.01
CA ARG A 56 7.74 15.63 2.20
C ARG A 56 8.23 15.34 0.79
N TYR A 57 7.41 15.59 -0.22
CA TYR A 57 7.75 15.41 -1.63
C TYR A 57 6.74 16.09 -2.56
N ALA A 58 7.13 16.30 -3.81
CA ALA A 58 6.26 16.72 -4.89
C ALA A 58 6.44 15.79 -6.11
N VAL A 59 5.35 15.44 -6.79
CA VAL A 59 5.32 14.54 -7.96
C VAL A 59 4.68 15.26 -9.14
N PHE A 60 5.20 15.08 -10.34
CA PHE A 60 4.73 15.73 -11.57
C PHE A 60 4.37 14.73 -12.66
N ASN A 61 3.31 15.03 -13.41
CA ASN A 61 2.88 14.31 -14.60
C ASN A 61 3.69 14.71 -15.84
N PHE A 62 3.59 13.92 -16.92
CA PHE A 62 4.27 14.18 -18.20
C PHE A 62 3.77 15.43 -18.93
N ASP A 63 2.57 15.91 -18.65
CA ASP A 63 2.03 17.19 -19.13
C ASP A 63 2.53 18.40 -18.31
N ASN A 64 3.46 18.17 -17.38
CA ASN A 64 4.00 19.11 -16.40
C ASN A 64 2.99 19.55 -15.32
N SER A 65 1.83 18.91 -15.21
CA SER A 65 0.91 19.18 -14.09
C SER A 65 1.48 18.62 -12.78
N LEU A 66 1.14 19.27 -11.66
CA LEU A 66 1.40 18.74 -10.33
C LEU A 66 0.47 17.56 -10.07
N ALA A 67 1.04 16.36 -9.84
CA ALA A 67 0.29 15.15 -9.57
C ALA A 67 -0.01 15.00 -8.06
N GLU A 68 1.02 15.19 -7.23
CA GLU A 68 0.89 15.09 -5.77
C GLU A 68 1.84 16.08 -5.07
N LEU A 69 1.38 16.64 -3.95
CA LEU A 69 2.21 17.44 -3.03
C LEU A 69 1.98 16.98 -1.58
N LYS A 70 3.06 16.59 -0.91
CA LYS A 70 3.05 16.12 0.48
C LYS A 70 4.00 16.96 1.35
N GLY A 71 3.54 17.38 2.53
CA GLY A 71 4.23 18.32 3.43
C GLY A 71 4.09 17.97 4.91
#